data_AF-A0A231HFF2-F1
#
_entry.id   AF-A0A231HFF2-F1
#
_cell.length_a   1.000
_cell.length_b   1.000
_cell.length_c   1.000
_cell.angle_alpha   90.00
_cell.angle_beta   90.00
_cell.angle_gamma   90.00
#
_symmetry.space_group_name_H-M   'P 1'
#
loop_
_entity.id
_entity.type
_entity.pdbx_description
1 polymer ?
#
loop_
_entity_poly.entity_id
_entity_poly.type
_entity_poly.pdbx_seq_one_letter_code
_entity_poly.pdbx_strand_id
1 'polypeptide(L)'
;MSEETPGAQPTVIVRMADAGDLYMSWRWLGDTASPGVAALPGADIDAVVRRLASALPDPSHPGGLETALTTAAFATRESEYTLAQALSRALLPHSLAVQLHDLLVHGIRPHIRMQPSPRVAQVPWEIIAPDPDLRLIDIADLSLLAPASIVHAPGRTARSWVVDRELPVVAVLDPRVPGFRADSELGSVLGRMGSSSPLTGRVSEYVARQRLRPTVDDPLHAFRRTDLDRTCLSALLREGAARLVYVGHVTAERPESGLSENAELHLACTADTTGFARPQRTHRPLSAKDLLLGTHTLEPEPVAGPQLWPIPSRVALIACESGGDLRFTEALGLVAAMIHGGAELVTATRWPLPTDLAFQQFSGATDAAPLQEAICAVDEAHEQLEPIAALTNWQCGRLAAWRETGAVEDSPLLWAAFATVDAE
;
A
#
# COMPACT_ATOMS: atom_id res chain seq x y z
N MET A 1 -1.89 4.95 -40.99
CA MET A 1 -2.10 6.35 -40.57
C MET A 1 -2.84 6.27 -39.26
N SER A 2 -2.08 6.11 -38.20
CA SER A 2 -2.56 5.99 -36.83
C SER A 2 -2.84 7.41 -36.35
N GLU A 3 -4.04 7.65 -35.82
CA GLU A 3 -4.33 8.88 -35.08
C GLU A 3 -3.37 8.94 -33.89
N GLU A 4 -2.42 9.87 -33.93
CA GLU A 4 -1.63 10.25 -32.76
C GLU A 4 -2.57 10.95 -31.78
N THR A 5 -2.93 10.23 -30.72
CA THR A 5 -3.55 10.82 -29.53
C THR A 5 -2.60 11.88 -28.96
N PRO A 6 -3.04 13.12 -28.72
CA PRO A 6 -2.19 14.12 -28.07
C PRO A 6 -1.76 13.63 -26.67
N GLY A 7 -0.43 13.54 -26.46
CA GLY A 7 0.22 13.69 -25.15
C GLY A 7 0.03 12.60 -24.10
N ALA A 8 0.04 11.31 -24.44
CA ALA A 8 0.10 10.25 -23.43
C ALA A 8 1.38 10.39 -22.57
N GLN A 9 1.24 10.31 -21.24
CA GLN A 9 2.36 10.40 -20.30
C GLN A 9 3.42 9.34 -20.66
N PRO A 10 4.70 9.71 -20.89
CA PRO A 10 5.73 8.72 -21.18
C PRO A 10 5.83 7.71 -20.06
N THR A 11 5.65 6.44 -20.40
CA THR A 11 5.58 5.37 -19.39
C THR A 11 6.71 4.37 -19.62
N VAL A 12 7.45 4.06 -18.56
CA VAL A 12 8.50 3.04 -18.56
C VAL A 12 8.11 1.88 -17.67
N ILE A 13 8.18 0.67 -18.21
CA ILE A 13 8.03 -0.57 -17.45
C ILE A 13 9.42 -1.04 -17.03
N VAL A 14 9.64 -1.14 -15.72
CA VAL A 14 10.87 -1.66 -15.11
C VAL A 14 10.58 -3.03 -14.50
N ARG A 15 11.37 -4.05 -14.84
CA ARG A 15 11.26 -5.39 -14.28
C ARG A 15 12.56 -5.84 -13.66
N MET A 16 12.47 -6.47 -12.51
CA MET A 16 13.63 -6.93 -11.75
C MET A 16 13.54 -8.42 -11.46
N ALA A 17 14.68 -9.11 -11.49
CA ALA A 17 14.79 -10.53 -11.18
C ALA A 17 16.08 -10.81 -10.41
N ASP A 18 15.98 -11.65 -9.38
CA ASP A 18 17.11 -12.11 -8.59
C ASP A 18 17.75 -13.34 -9.23
N ALA A 19 19.04 -13.28 -9.56
CA ALA A 19 19.83 -14.41 -10.04
C ALA A 19 21.29 -14.28 -9.57
N GLY A 20 21.48 -14.26 -8.25
CA GLY A 20 22.73 -13.88 -7.60
C GLY A 20 22.84 -12.35 -7.53
N ASP A 21 23.13 -11.74 -8.68
CA ASP A 21 22.96 -10.30 -8.91
C ASP A 21 21.49 -9.95 -9.15
N LEU A 22 21.15 -8.66 -9.00
CA LEU A 22 19.83 -8.15 -9.34
C LEU A 22 19.84 -7.70 -10.81
N TYR A 23 19.11 -8.41 -11.65
CA TYR A 23 18.93 -8.03 -13.05
C TYR A 23 17.75 -7.08 -13.18
N MET A 24 17.98 -5.89 -13.72
CA MET A 24 16.96 -4.90 -14.02
C MET A 24 16.86 -4.71 -15.53
N SER A 25 15.65 -4.70 -16.07
CA SER A 25 15.37 -4.31 -17.45
C SER A 25 14.30 -3.24 -17.48
N TRP A 26 14.37 -2.35 -18.47
CA TRP A 26 13.32 -1.36 -18.68
C TRP A 26 13.00 -1.17 -20.15
N ARG A 27 11.73 -0.85 -20.43
CA ARG A 27 11.21 -0.57 -21.77
C ARG A 27 10.18 0.54 -21.69
N TRP A 28 10.29 1.49 -22.61
CA TRP A 28 9.33 2.57 -22.76
C TRP A 28 8.13 2.11 -23.61
N LEU A 29 6.92 2.39 -23.15
CA LEU A 29 5.70 2.11 -23.89
C LEU A 29 5.65 2.97 -25.17
N GLY A 30 5.17 2.40 -26.26
CA GLY A 30 5.16 3.05 -27.57
C GLY A 30 6.54 3.23 -28.21
N ASP A 31 7.58 2.59 -27.67
CA ASP A 31 8.97 2.69 -28.14
C ASP A 31 9.49 4.14 -28.20
N THR A 32 9.02 4.98 -27.25
CA THR A 32 9.35 6.41 -27.16
C THR A 32 10.81 6.68 -26.79
N ALA A 33 11.51 5.71 -26.22
CA ALA A 33 12.94 5.75 -25.96
C ALA A 33 13.55 4.34 -25.96
N SER A 34 14.89 4.27 -26.04
CA SER A 34 15.61 2.98 -26.11
C SER A 34 15.42 2.16 -24.83
N PRO A 35 15.10 0.85 -24.93
CA PRO A 35 15.08 -0.03 -23.77
C PRO A 35 16.50 -0.26 -23.24
N GLY A 36 16.62 -0.81 -22.03
CA GLY A 36 17.90 -1.16 -21.46
C GLY A 36 17.85 -2.29 -20.44
N VAL A 37 19.04 -2.74 -20.06
CA VAL A 37 19.26 -3.80 -19.07
C VAL A 37 20.49 -3.45 -18.23
N ALA A 38 20.46 -3.81 -16.96
CA ALA A 38 21.58 -3.69 -16.04
C ALA A 38 21.64 -4.93 -15.14
N ALA A 39 22.86 -5.40 -14.87
CA ALA A 39 23.14 -6.34 -13.80
C ALA A 39 23.72 -5.52 -12.63
N LEU A 40 22.98 -5.46 -11.52
CA LEU A 40 23.35 -4.72 -10.33
C LEU A 40 24.00 -5.68 -9.32
N PRO A 41 25.21 -5.38 -8.81
CA PRO A 41 25.94 -6.30 -7.93
C PRO A 41 25.12 -6.70 -6.71
N GLY A 42 24.89 -8.00 -6.52
CA GLY A 42 24.03 -8.52 -5.44
C GLY A 42 24.51 -8.12 -4.05
N ALA A 43 25.82 -8.02 -3.84
CA ALA A 43 26.41 -7.60 -2.56
C ALA A 43 26.07 -6.15 -2.19
N ASP A 44 26.01 -5.25 -3.18
CA ASP A 44 25.65 -3.85 -2.96
C ASP A 44 24.14 -3.74 -2.65
N ILE A 45 23.32 -4.51 -3.37
CA ILE A 45 21.87 -4.61 -3.09
C ILE A 45 21.63 -5.12 -1.67
N ASP A 46 22.29 -6.21 -1.28
CA ASP A 46 22.15 -6.79 0.06
C ASP A 46 22.56 -5.80 1.16
N ALA A 47 23.59 -4.99 0.92
CA ALA A 47 24.04 -3.99 1.88
C ALA A 47 22.98 -2.89 2.08
N VAL A 48 22.41 -2.36 1.00
CA VAL A 48 21.40 -1.30 1.11
C VAL A 48 20.05 -1.81 1.60
N VAL A 49 19.65 -3.03 1.24
CA VAL A 49 18.42 -3.67 1.74
C VAL A 49 18.52 -3.92 3.24
N ARG A 50 19.66 -4.42 3.75
CA ARG A 50 19.88 -4.55 5.20
C ARG A 50 19.82 -3.20 5.91
N ARG A 51 20.39 -2.16 5.31
CA ARG A 51 20.35 -0.81 5.87
C ARG A 51 18.93 -0.26 5.94
N LEU A 52 18.14 -0.45 4.87
CA LEU A 52 16.73 -0.11 4.86
C LEU A 52 15.98 -0.89 5.95
N ALA A 53 16.13 -2.21 6.01
CA ALA A 53 15.46 -3.04 7.01
C ALA A 53 15.77 -2.59 8.44
N SER A 54 17.01 -2.22 8.74
CA SER A 54 17.39 -1.68 10.05
C SER A 54 16.81 -0.30 10.38
N ALA A 55 16.28 0.41 9.38
CA ALA A 55 15.66 1.71 9.54
C ALA A 55 14.13 1.65 9.71
N LEU A 56 13.51 0.52 9.39
CA LEU A 56 12.07 0.35 9.41
C LEU A 56 11.57 -0.05 10.81
N PRO A 57 10.29 0.22 11.13
CA PRO A 57 9.71 -0.21 12.40
C PRO A 57 9.61 -1.73 12.45
N ASP A 58 10.09 -2.33 13.54
CA ASP A 58 9.97 -3.77 13.77
C ASP A 58 9.13 -4.04 15.03
N PRO A 59 7.85 -4.46 14.88
CA PRO A 59 6.96 -4.74 16.00
C PRO A 59 7.37 -5.98 16.80
N SER A 60 8.24 -6.85 16.27
CA SER A 60 8.73 -8.03 16.99
C SER A 60 9.87 -7.71 17.97
N HIS A 61 10.49 -6.54 17.84
CA HIS A 61 11.59 -6.09 18.69
C HIS A 61 11.13 -4.96 19.64
N PRO A 62 11.28 -5.12 20.98
CA PRO A 62 10.99 -4.05 21.93
C PRO A 62 11.76 -2.77 21.59
N GLY A 63 11.05 -1.63 21.48
CA GLY A 63 11.65 -0.34 21.13
C GLY A 63 11.97 -0.16 19.64
N GLY A 64 11.61 -1.11 18.76
CA GLY A 64 11.84 -0.99 17.32
C GLY A 64 11.15 0.23 16.70
N LEU A 65 9.92 0.52 17.13
CA LEU A 65 9.18 1.71 16.69
C LEU A 65 9.80 3.02 17.20
N GLU A 66 10.18 3.07 18.48
CA GLU A 66 10.88 4.22 19.06
C GLU A 66 12.20 4.48 18.32
N THR A 67 12.97 3.43 18.06
CA THR A 67 14.24 3.50 17.30
C THR A 67 14.01 4.08 15.91
N ALA A 68 13.02 3.57 15.17
CA ALA A 68 12.68 4.05 13.83
C ALA A 68 12.35 5.55 13.79
N LEU A 69 11.65 6.05 14.81
CA LEU A 69 11.23 7.45 14.92
C LEU A 69 12.31 8.39 15.48
N THR A 70 13.28 7.88 16.25
CA THR A 70 14.19 8.75 17.03
C THR A 70 15.65 8.69 16.58
N THR A 71 16.13 7.53 16.14
CA THR A 71 17.57 7.30 15.95
C THR A 71 17.93 6.61 14.63
N ALA A 72 16.98 5.93 13.99
CA ALA A 72 17.24 5.21 12.76
C ALA A 72 17.37 6.13 11.53
N ALA A 73 17.53 5.54 10.34
CA ALA A 73 17.80 6.31 9.13
C ALA A 73 16.65 7.23 8.71
N PHE A 74 15.42 7.03 9.17
CA PHE A 74 14.31 7.94 8.86
C PHE A 74 14.07 9.01 9.94
N ALA A 75 14.86 9.03 11.02
CA ALA A 75 14.66 9.94 12.13
C ALA A 75 15.14 11.38 11.87
N THR A 76 16.12 11.58 10.97
CA THR A 76 16.61 12.91 10.62
C THR A 76 16.82 13.05 9.12
N ARG A 77 16.75 14.28 8.61
CA ARG A 77 16.94 14.57 7.17
C ARG A 77 18.30 14.11 6.65
N GLU A 78 19.35 14.22 7.47
CA GLU A 78 20.71 13.84 7.08
C GLU A 78 20.86 12.31 7.00
N SER A 79 20.36 11.57 8.01
CA SER A 79 20.43 10.12 8.01
C SER A 79 19.55 9.52 6.90
N GLU A 80 18.40 10.13 6.64
CA GLU A 80 17.46 9.75 5.57
C GLU A 80 18.10 9.94 4.22
N TYR A 81 18.66 11.13 3.95
CA TYR A 81 19.32 11.41 2.68
C TYR A 81 20.51 10.47 2.44
N THR A 82 21.24 10.10 3.50
CA THR A 82 22.35 9.14 3.38
C THR A 82 21.85 7.74 3.03
N LEU A 83 20.65 7.33 3.48
CA LEU A 83 20.01 6.08 3.05
C LEU A 83 19.52 6.19 1.60
N ALA A 84 18.80 7.25 1.26
CA ALA A 84 18.30 7.56 -0.08
C ALA A 84 19.41 7.54 -1.15
N GLN A 85 20.57 8.14 -0.85
CA GLN A 85 21.72 8.16 -1.74
C GLN A 85 22.37 6.78 -1.88
N ALA A 86 22.41 5.98 -0.80
CA ALA A 86 22.91 4.62 -0.86
C ALA A 86 22.00 3.73 -1.74
N LEU A 87 20.69 3.83 -1.56
CA LEU A 87 19.70 3.17 -2.43
C LEU A 87 19.87 3.58 -3.89
N SER A 88 20.01 4.89 -4.16
CA SER A 88 20.24 5.43 -5.50
C SER A 88 21.47 4.82 -6.19
N ARG A 89 22.61 4.81 -5.51
CA ARG A 89 23.85 4.23 -6.06
C ARG A 89 23.73 2.75 -6.38
N ALA A 90 22.97 2.00 -5.59
CA ALA A 90 22.82 0.56 -5.74
C ALA A 90 21.75 0.17 -6.78
N LEU A 91 20.67 0.95 -6.88
CA LEU A 91 19.44 0.53 -7.57
C LEU A 91 19.11 1.29 -8.84
N LEU A 92 19.71 2.47 -9.10
CA LEU A 92 19.38 3.28 -10.26
C LEU A 92 20.48 3.17 -11.34
N PRO A 93 20.26 2.40 -12.43
CA PRO A 93 21.23 2.32 -13.51
C PRO A 93 21.47 3.68 -14.16
N HIS A 94 22.74 4.00 -14.45
CA HIS A 94 23.11 5.29 -15.03
C HIS A 94 22.35 5.60 -16.33
N SER A 95 22.17 4.63 -17.22
CA SER A 95 21.45 4.82 -18.49
C SER A 95 19.97 5.13 -18.28
N LEU A 96 19.32 4.56 -17.27
CA LEU A 96 17.93 4.91 -16.93
C LEU A 96 17.88 6.30 -16.29
N ALA A 97 18.82 6.63 -15.40
CA ALA A 97 18.93 7.96 -14.81
C ALA A 97 19.07 9.07 -15.87
N VAL A 98 19.89 8.85 -16.90
CA VAL A 98 20.06 9.79 -18.02
C VAL A 98 18.74 9.99 -18.78
N GLN A 99 17.99 8.92 -19.06
CA GLN A 99 16.69 9.02 -19.74
C GLN A 99 15.67 9.80 -18.91
N LEU A 100 15.61 9.55 -17.60
CA LEU A 100 14.71 10.27 -16.70
C LEU A 100 15.10 11.74 -16.54
N HIS A 101 16.41 12.03 -16.48
CA HIS A 101 16.91 13.39 -16.41
C HIS A 101 16.61 14.20 -17.68
N ASP A 102 16.71 13.58 -18.86
CA ASP A 102 16.35 14.23 -20.12
C ASP A 102 14.88 14.67 -20.12
N LEU A 103 13.97 13.80 -19.67
CA LEU A 103 12.54 14.15 -19.53
C LEU A 103 12.32 15.29 -18.52
N LEU A 104 13.02 15.24 -17.38
CA LEU A 104 12.96 16.30 -16.37
C LEU A 104 13.36 17.67 -16.94
N VAL A 105 14.45 17.74 -17.70
CA VAL A 105 14.94 18.99 -18.32
C VAL A 105 13.94 19.55 -19.32
N HIS A 106 13.16 18.68 -19.98
CA HIS A 106 12.07 19.08 -20.87
C HIS A 106 10.75 19.37 -20.14
N GLY A 107 10.72 19.29 -18.80
CA GLY A 107 9.51 19.51 -17.99
C GLY A 107 8.47 18.40 -18.16
N ILE A 108 8.89 17.20 -18.59
CA ILE A 108 8.03 16.05 -18.80
C ILE A 108 8.15 15.12 -17.61
N ARG A 109 7.02 14.79 -17.00
CA ARG A 109 6.93 13.88 -15.86
C ARG A 109 6.52 12.48 -16.34
N PRO A 110 7.43 11.50 -16.43
CA PRO A 110 7.06 10.14 -16.82
C PRO A 110 6.34 9.37 -15.70
N HIS A 111 5.73 8.26 -16.08
CA HIS A 111 5.23 7.23 -15.17
C HIS A 111 6.16 6.02 -15.18
N ILE A 112 6.69 5.65 -14.02
CA ILE A 112 7.53 4.46 -13.83
C ILE A 112 6.68 3.36 -13.20
N ARG A 113 6.50 2.27 -13.93
CA ARG A 113 5.77 1.08 -13.50
C ARG A 113 6.74 -0.04 -13.19
N MET A 114 6.81 -0.46 -11.92
CA MET A 114 7.86 -1.35 -11.43
C MET A 114 7.32 -2.71 -11.05
N GLN A 115 7.95 -3.76 -11.56
CA GLN A 115 7.82 -5.12 -11.04
C GLN A 115 9.12 -5.44 -10.27
N PRO A 116 9.19 -5.14 -8.96
CA PRO A 116 10.37 -5.43 -8.16
C PRO A 116 10.57 -6.94 -8.03
N SER A 117 11.81 -7.34 -7.77
CA SER A 117 12.09 -8.69 -7.30
C SER A 117 11.78 -8.79 -5.80
N PRO A 118 11.58 -10.00 -5.25
CA PRO A 118 11.37 -10.21 -3.81
C PRO A 118 12.38 -9.49 -2.92
N ARG A 119 13.66 -9.49 -3.32
CA ARG A 119 14.76 -8.88 -2.58
C ARG A 119 14.61 -7.36 -2.38
N VAL A 120 13.95 -6.67 -3.30
CA VAL A 120 13.82 -5.19 -3.30
C VAL A 120 12.36 -4.72 -3.23
N ALA A 121 11.43 -5.60 -2.92
CA ALA A 121 10.01 -5.29 -2.86
C ALA A 121 9.64 -4.23 -1.80
N GLN A 122 10.40 -4.14 -0.71
CA GLN A 122 10.20 -3.13 0.33
C GLN A 122 10.87 -1.79 0.02
N VAL A 123 11.66 -1.67 -1.05
CA VAL A 123 12.38 -0.42 -1.35
C VAL A 123 11.37 0.69 -1.66
N PRO A 124 11.44 1.83 -0.95
CA PRO A 124 10.72 3.03 -1.35
C PRO A 124 11.44 3.73 -2.50
N TRP A 125 11.06 3.40 -3.73
CA TRP A 125 11.65 3.99 -4.93
C TRP A 125 11.47 5.52 -4.97
N GLU A 126 10.41 6.01 -4.33
CA GLU A 126 10.07 7.42 -4.16
C GLU A 126 11.21 8.24 -3.56
N ILE A 127 11.97 7.67 -2.61
CA ILE A 127 13.05 8.38 -1.90
C ILE A 127 14.40 8.25 -2.59
N ILE A 128 14.53 7.52 -3.70
CA ILE A 128 15.82 7.38 -4.39
C ILE A 128 16.34 8.77 -4.77
N ALA A 129 17.55 9.11 -4.34
CA ALA A 129 18.16 10.42 -4.56
C ALA A 129 19.26 10.36 -5.63
N PRO A 130 18.94 10.58 -6.93
CA PRO A 130 19.96 10.63 -7.99
C PRO A 130 20.88 11.85 -7.86
N ASP A 131 20.42 12.91 -7.19
CA ASP A 131 21.12 14.19 -6.98
C ASP A 131 20.77 14.74 -5.59
N PRO A 132 21.60 15.59 -4.95
CA PRO A 132 21.28 16.19 -3.65
C PRO A 132 19.91 16.85 -3.54
N ASP A 133 19.50 17.55 -4.59
CA ASP A 133 18.26 18.34 -4.56
C ASP A 133 17.07 17.57 -5.14
N LEU A 134 17.29 16.37 -5.68
CA LEU A 134 16.24 15.56 -6.32
C LEU A 134 15.98 14.24 -5.59
N ARG A 135 14.72 13.83 -5.62
CA ARG A 135 14.26 12.46 -5.40
C ARG A 135 13.62 11.94 -6.67
N LEU A 136 13.51 10.62 -6.81
CA LEU A 136 12.85 10.01 -7.96
C LEU A 136 11.38 10.44 -8.05
N ILE A 137 10.72 10.65 -6.90
CA ILE A 137 9.36 11.20 -6.85
C ILE A 137 9.28 12.65 -7.34
N ASP A 138 10.36 13.45 -7.28
CA ASP A 138 10.38 14.79 -7.88
C ASP A 138 10.36 14.71 -9.43
N ILE A 139 10.78 13.56 -9.99
CA ILE A 139 10.99 13.36 -11.43
C ILE A 139 9.80 12.64 -12.08
N ALA A 140 9.24 11.63 -11.41
CA ALA A 140 8.29 10.70 -12.01
C ALA A 140 7.17 10.28 -11.05
N ASP A 141 6.03 9.91 -11.62
CA ASP A 141 5.00 9.16 -10.91
C ASP A 141 5.41 7.69 -10.83
N LEU A 142 5.13 7.04 -9.70
CA LEU A 142 5.64 5.70 -9.39
C LEU A 142 4.47 4.77 -9.05
N SER A 143 4.41 3.61 -9.71
CA SER A 143 3.52 2.53 -9.30
C SER A 143 4.19 1.17 -9.43
N LEU A 144 3.60 0.18 -8.76
CA LEU A 144 3.97 -1.21 -8.90
C LEU A 144 3.07 -1.89 -9.93
N LEU A 145 3.64 -2.83 -10.66
CA LEU A 145 2.93 -3.64 -11.64
C LEU A 145 2.29 -4.83 -10.95
N ALA A 146 0.98 -4.98 -11.16
CA ALA A 146 0.30 -6.22 -10.81
C ALA A 146 0.88 -7.41 -11.60
N PRO A 147 0.99 -8.61 -11.00
CA PRO A 147 1.39 -9.80 -11.73
C PRO A 147 0.43 -10.09 -12.89
N ALA A 148 0.95 -10.14 -14.13
CA ALA A 148 0.13 -10.32 -15.34
C ALA A 148 -0.71 -11.61 -15.31
N SER A 149 -0.23 -12.66 -14.64
CA SER A 149 -0.97 -13.92 -14.45
C SER A 149 -2.26 -13.74 -13.66
N ILE A 150 -2.31 -12.77 -12.75
CA ILE A 150 -3.49 -12.43 -11.95
C ILE A 150 -4.42 -11.51 -12.73
N VAL A 151 -3.86 -10.48 -13.37
CA VAL A 151 -4.62 -9.51 -14.17
C VAL A 151 -5.39 -10.19 -15.30
N HIS A 152 -4.76 -11.17 -15.95
CA HIS A 152 -5.33 -11.93 -17.08
C HIS A 152 -5.86 -13.31 -16.66
N ALA A 153 -6.09 -13.55 -15.36
CA ALA A 153 -6.60 -14.82 -14.86
C ALA A 153 -7.96 -15.16 -15.49
N PRO A 154 -8.17 -16.38 -16.02
CA PRO A 154 -9.46 -16.81 -16.52
C PRO A 154 -10.53 -16.73 -15.41
N GLY A 155 -11.67 -16.10 -15.70
CA GLY A 155 -12.77 -15.95 -14.73
C GLY A 155 -12.68 -14.70 -13.85
N ARG A 156 -11.59 -13.92 -13.92
CA ARG A 156 -11.53 -12.59 -13.31
C ARG A 156 -12.57 -11.68 -13.97
N THR A 157 -13.42 -11.07 -13.15
CA THR A 157 -14.32 -9.99 -13.58
C THR A 157 -13.68 -8.66 -13.20
N ALA A 158 -13.00 -8.05 -14.15
CA ALA A 158 -12.40 -6.73 -13.97
C ALA A 158 -13.49 -5.69 -13.68
N ARG A 159 -13.27 -4.86 -12.67
CA ARG A 159 -14.08 -3.68 -12.36
C ARG A 159 -13.31 -2.45 -12.81
N SER A 160 -14.04 -1.41 -13.23
CA SER A 160 -13.41 -0.16 -13.69
C SER A 160 -13.94 1.04 -12.93
N TRP A 161 -13.04 1.90 -12.46
CA TRP A 161 -13.40 3.11 -11.75
C TRP A 161 -14.28 4.04 -12.58
N VAL A 162 -14.00 4.16 -13.89
CA VAL A 162 -14.80 5.02 -14.79
C VAL A 162 -16.28 4.62 -14.78
N VAL A 163 -16.56 3.33 -14.62
CA VAL A 163 -17.92 2.78 -14.56
C VAL A 163 -18.51 2.82 -13.15
N ASP A 164 -17.71 2.43 -12.15
CA ASP A 164 -18.19 2.17 -10.80
C ASP A 164 -18.11 3.38 -9.85
N ARG A 165 -17.46 4.49 -10.23
CA ARG A 165 -17.14 5.62 -9.32
C ARG A 165 -18.33 6.22 -8.56
N GLU A 166 -19.55 6.12 -9.10
CA GLU A 166 -20.75 6.66 -8.44
C GLU A 166 -21.31 5.71 -7.35
N LEU A 167 -20.83 4.46 -7.28
CA LEU A 167 -21.22 3.51 -6.26
C LEU A 167 -20.70 3.92 -4.86
N PRO A 168 -21.24 3.30 -3.78
CA PRO A 168 -20.80 3.58 -2.42
C PRO A 168 -19.34 3.18 -2.14
N VAL A 169 -18.77 3.77 -1.08
CA VAL A 169 -17.48 3.41 -0.50
C VAL A 169 -17.72 2.50 0.69
N VAL A 170 -17.22 1.26 0.63
CA VAL A 170 -17.22 0.35 1.76
C VAL A 170 -16.01 0.66 2.64
N ALA A 171 -16.25 1.05 3.88
CA ALA A 171 -15.23 1.45 4.83
C ALA A 171 -15.19 0.48 6.02
N VAL A 172 -14.01 -0.08 6.28
CA VAL A 172 -13.70 -0.90 7.44
C VAL A 172 -12.62 -0.17 8.23
N LEU A 173 -13.03 0.60 9.24
CA LEU A 173 -12.16 1.54 9.94
C LEU A 173 -11.91 1.09 11.39
N ASP A 174 -10.71 0.58 11.64
CA ASP A 174 -10.22 0.08 12.92
C ASP A 174 -11.22 -0.87 13.60
N PRO A 175 -11.65 -1.98 12.93
CA PRO A 175 -12.66 -2.88 13.49
C PRO A 175 -12.17 -3.49 14.81
N ARG A 176 -13.09 -3.78 15.74
CA ARG A 176 -12.73 -4.44 17.00
C ARG A 176 -12.47 -5.93 16.78
N VAL A 177 -11.22 -6.34 16.93
CA VAL A 177 -10.81 -7.74 16.88
C VAL A 177 -11.23 -8.48 18.16
N PRO A 178 -12.07 -9.53 18.09
CA PRO A 178 -12.54 -10.24 19.28
C PRO A 178 -11.41 -10.87 20.09
N GLY A 179 -11.43 -10.70 21.42
CA GLY A 179 -10.41 -11.25 22.32
C GLY A 179 -9.16 -10.39 22.48
N PHE A 180 -9.16 -9.18 21.90
CA PHE A 180 -8.10 -8.20 22.01
C PHE A 180 -8.64 -6.89 22.61
N ARG A 181 -7.87 -6.33 23.54
CA ARG A 181 -8.18 -5.03 24.15
C ARG A 181 -7.67 -3.91 23.24
N ALA A 182 -8.21 -2.70 23.41
CA ALA A 182 -7.81 -1.54 22.61
C ALA A 182 -6.31 -1.17 22.75
N ASP A 183 -5.67 -1.57 23.84
CA ASP A 183 -4.27 -1.34 24.19
C ASP A 183 -3.38 -2.58 23.99
N SER A 184 -3.88 -3.60 23.28
CA SER A 184 -3.14 -4.84 23.00
C SER A 184 -2.61 -4.90 21.56
N GLU A 185 -1.92 -5.98 21.20
CA GLU A 185 -1.29 -6.20 19.88
C GLU A 185 -2.23 -5.95 18.69
N LEU A 186 -3.45 -6.49 18.73
CA LEU A 186 -4.52 -6.21 17.75
C LEU A 186 -5.54 -5.20 18.29
N GLY A 187 -5.04 -4.20 19.02
CA GLY A 187 -5.80 -3.10 19.61
C GLY A 187 -6.16 -2.02 18.60
N SER A 188 -6.49 -0.82 19.08
CA SER A 188 -6.85 0.30 18.21
C SER A 188 -5.63 0.80 17.45
N VAL A 189 -5.72 0.91 16.12
CA VAL A 189 -4.67 1.59 15.32
C VAL A 189 -4.89 3.10 15.22
N LEU A 190 -6.15 3.56 15.34
CA LEU A 190 -6.52 4.98 15.27
C LEU A 190 -6.64 5.65 16.64
N GLY A 191 -6.52 4.89 17.72
CA GLY A 191 -6.73 5.40 19.07
C GLY A 191 -8.16 5.92 19.29
N ARG A 192 -8.29 7.02 20.03
CA ARG A 192 -9.60 7.63 20.32
C ARG A 192 -9.92 8.68 19.26
N MET A 193 -10.93 8.40 18.45
CA MET A 193 -11.45 9.35 17.45
C MET A 193 -12.27 10.47 18.11
N GLY A 194 -12.05 11.69 17.63
CA GLY A 194 -12.82 12.89 17.98
C GLY A 194 -13.60 13.44 16.78
N SER A 195 -14.58 14.31 17.04
CA SER A 195 -15.37 14.94 15.98
C SER A 195 -14.54 15.91 15.11
N SER A 196 -13.47 16.47 15.66
CA SER A 196 -12.53 17.35 14.96
C SER A 196 -11.38 16.60 14.27
N SER A 197 -11.30 15.28 14.41
CA SER A 197 -10.25 14.48 13.78
C SER A 197 -10.37 14.52 12.25
N PRO A 198 -9.25 14.64 11.49
CA PRO A 198 -9.29 14.72 10.03
C PRO A 198 -10.11 13.59 9.39
N LEU A 199 -9.90 12.36 9.86
CA LEU A 199 -10.58 11.18 9.32
C LEU A 199 -12.08 11.16 9.65
N THR A 200 -12.50 11.68 10.81
CA THR A 200 -13.93 11.86 11.12
C THR A 200 -14.57 12.88 10.19
N GLY A 201 -13.86 13.97 9.86
CA GLY A 201 -14.28 14.93 8.85
C GLY A 201 -14.52 14.26 7.50
N ARG A 202 -13.57 13.44 7.05
CA ARG A 202 -13.69 12.70 5.79
C ARG A 202 -14.86 11.72 5.77
N VAL A 203 -15.08 10.98 6.86
CA VAL A 203 -16.26 10.10 7.00
C VAL A 203 -17.56 10.92 6.95
N SER A 204 -17.58 12.11 7.58
CA SER A 204 -18.74 13.00 7.57
C SER A 204 -19.14 13.42 6.16
N GLU A 205 -18.16 13.67 5.27
CA GLU A 205 -18.43 13.98 3.86
C GLU A 205 -19.14 12.84 3.14
N TYR A 206 -18.69 11.59 3.36
CA TYR A 206 -19.33 10.43 2.75
C TYR A 206 -20.73 10.17 3.30
N VAL A 207 -20.96 10.38 4.61
CA VAL A 207 -22.28 10.27 5.23
C VAL A 207 -23.23 11.31 4.63
N ALA A 208 -22.79 12.58 4.52
CA ALA A 208 -23.60 13.66 3.95
C ALA A 208 -23.99 13.40 2.49
N ARG A 209 -23.12 12.74 1.72
CA ARG A 209 -23.37 12.34 0.33
C ARG A 209 -24.07 10.98 0.20
N GLN A 210 -24.40 10.31 1.31
CA GLN A 210 -24.98 8.96 1.35
C GLN A 210 -24.14 7.87 0.66
N ARG A 211 -22.82 8.10 0.52
CA ARG A 211 -21.88 7.19 -0.15
C ARG A 211 -21.19 6.22 0.81
N LEU A 212 -21.24 6.42 2.12
CA LEU A 212 -20.58 5.51 3.07
C LEU A 212 -21.35 4.20 3.25
N ARG A 213 -20.63 3.08 3.30
CA ARG A 213 -21.14 1.76 3.74
C ARG A 213 -20.19 1.14 4.78
N PRO A 214 -20.69 0.53 5.87
CA PRO A 214 -22.10 0.52 6.29
C PRO A 214 -22.62 1.92 6.63
N THR A 215 -23.92 2.13 6.52
CA THR A 215 -24.55 3.41 6.88
C THR A 215 -24.43 3.66 8.38
N VAL A 216 -24.18 4.91 8.75
CA VAL A 216 -24.10 5.38 10.14
C VAL A 216 -24.80 6.73 10.26
N ASP A 217 -25.44 6.96 11.41
CA ASP A 217 -26.09 8.25 11.71
C ASP A 217 -25.10 9.27 12.29
N ASP A 218 -24.04 8.80 12.96
CA ASP A 218 -22.93 9.60 13.48
C ASP A 218 -21.62 9.10 12.83
N PRO A 219 -20.83 9.97 12.18
CA PRO A 219 -19.52 9.62 11.63
C PRO A 219 -18.60 8.87 12.60
N LEU A 220 -18.68 9.16 13.91
CA LEU A 220 -17.88 8.45 14.92
C LEU A 220 -18.23 6.97 15.05
N HIS A 221 -19.46 6.57 14.69
CA HIS A 221 -19.88 5.16 14.70
C HIS A 221 -19.32 4.35 13.52
N ALA A 222 -18.60 4.97 12.59
CA ALA A 222 -17.87 4.23 11.54
C ALA A 222 -16.65 3.49 12.10
N PHE A 223 -16.08 3.96 13.21
CA PHE A 223 -14.86 3.42 13.80
C PHE A 223 -15.13 2.37 14.88
N ARG A 224 -14.18 1.45 15.10
CA ARG A 224 -14.24 0.49 16.22
C ARG A 224 -15.51 -0.36 16.28
N ARG A 225 -16.10 -0.65 15.11
CA ARG A 225 -17.29 -1.49 14.99
C ARG A 225 -17.00 -2.95 15.38
N THR A 226 -17.99 -3.60 15.98
CA THR A 226 -17.93 -5.02 16.40
C THR A 226 -18.68 -5.96 15.46
N ASP A 227 -19.34 -5.41 14.45
CA ASP A 227 -20.20 -6.15 13.51
C ASP A 227 -19.63 -6.21 12.09
N LEU A 228 -18.46 -5.61 11.86
CA LEU A 228 -17.72 -5.69 10.59
C LEU A 228 -16.92 -6.99 10.52
N ASP A 229 -17.62 -8.12 10.41
CA ASP A 229 -17.03 -9.43 10.13
C ASP A 229 -17.01 -9.74 8.62
N ARG A 230 -16.52 -10.93 8.23
CA ARG A 230 -16.42 -11.35 6.82
C ARG A 230 -17.79 -11.50 6.13
N THR A 231 -18.84 -11.81 6.89
CA THR A 231 -20.20 -11.97 6.39
C THR A 231 -20.81 -10.60 6.10
N CYS A 232 -20.64 -9.64 7.01
CA CYS A 232 -21.00 -8.24 6.80
C CYS A 232 -20.27 -7.67 5.59
N LEU A 233 -18.94 -7.82 5.52
CA LEU A 233 -18.15 -7.37 4.37
C LEU A 233 -18.65 -7.99 3.05
N SER A 234 -18.93 -9.29 3.04
CA SER A 234 -19.50 -10.00 1.88
C SER A 234 -20.83 -9.41 1.44
N ALA A 235 -21.73 -9.10 2.39
CA ALA A 235 -23.02 -8.50 2.08
C ALA A 235 -22.86 -7.10 1.47
N LEU A 236 -22.05 -6.24 2.11
CA LEU A 236 -21.80 -4.87 1.64
C LEU A 236 -21.18 -4.84 0.24
N LEU A 237 -20.21 -5.71 -0.04
CA LEU A 237 -19.58 -5.77 -1.36
C LEU A 237 -20.54 -6.28 -2.45
N ARG A 238 -21.40 -7.25 -2.12
CA ARG A 238 -22.39 -7.78 -3.07
C ARG A 238 -23.51 -6.80 -3.42
N GLU A 239 -23.79 -5.81 -2.57
CA GLU A 239 -24.66 -4.68 -2.90
C GLU A 239 -24.04 -3.75 -3.96
N GLY A 240 -22.73 -3.83 -4.17
CA GLY A 240 -21.96 -3.02 -5.09
C GLY A 240 -21.21 -1.89 -4.39
N ALA A 241 -19.94 -1.72 -4.75
CA ALA A 241 -19.09 -0.68 -4.19
C ALA A 241 -18.17 -0.12 -5.29
N ALA A 242 -17.89 1.17 -5.21
CA ALA A 242 -16.88 1.84 -6.02
C ALA A 242 -15.49 1.55 -5.46
N ARG A 243 -15.39 1.50 -4.13
CA ARG A 243 -14.13 1.42 -3.39
C ARG A 243 -14.27 0.64 -2.10
N LEU A 244 -13.15 0.06 -1.67
CA LEU A 244 -12.96 -0.52 -0.35
C LEU A 244 -11.82 0.21 0.36
N VAL A 245 -12.08 0.78 1.53
CA VAL A 245 -11.05 1.37 2.40
C VAL A 245 -10.98 0.56 3.68
N TYR A 246 -9.84 -0.10 3.87
CA TYR A 246 -9.53 -0.86 5.07
C TYR A 246 -8.45 -0.14 5.86
N VAL A 247 -8.73 0.18 7.12
CA VAL A 247 -7.76 0.68 8.10
C VAL A 247 -7.80 -0.27 9.29
N GLY A 248 -6.69 -0.92 9.63
CA GLY A 248 -6.68 -1.89 10.70
C GLY A 248 -5.40 -2.70 10.76
N HIS A 249 -5.53 -3.97 11.15
CA HIS A 249 -4.40 -4.88 11.27
C HIS A 249 -4.31 -5.82 10.08
N VAL A 250 -3.08 -6.08 9.65
CA VAL A 250 -2.74 -7.20 8.78
C VAL A 250 -1.65 -7.99 9.47
N THR A 251 -1.78 -9.32 9.46
CA THR A 251 -0.67 -10.22 9.78
C THR A 251 -0.15 -10.77 8.45
N ALA A 252 1.06 -10.38 8.08
CA ALA A 252 1.75 -10.91 6.91
C ALA A 252 2.61 -12.11 7.31
N GLU A 253 2.71 -13.10 6.43
CA GLU A 253 3.67 -14.19 6.61
C GLU A 253 5.10 -13.71 6.40
N ARG A 254 6.06 -14.44 6.96
CA ARG A 254 7.47 -14.19 6.68
C ARG A 254 7.81 -14.68 5.26
N PRO A 255 8.59 -13.92 4.46
CA PRO A 255 8.97 -14.32 3.10
C PRO A 255 9.55 -15.74 2.99
N GLU A 256 10.30 -16.19 4.00
CA GLU A 256 10.94 -17.51 4.03
C GLU A 256 9.94 -18.67 4.12
N SER A 257 8.70 -18.40 4.54
CA SER A 257 7.64 -19.42 4.57
C SER A 257 7.20 -19.84 3.17
N GLY A 258 7.28 -18.92 2.19
CA GLY A 258 6.69 -19.11 0.85
C GLY A 258 5.16 -19.08 0.81
N LEU A 259 4.48 -18.76 1.92
CA LEU A 259 3.02 -18.88 2.07
C LEU A 259 2.31 -17.53 2.03
N SER A 260 2.52 -16.73 0.97
CA SER A 260 1.95 -15.38 0.89
C SER A 260 0.42 -15.37 0.96
N GLU A 261 -0.25 -16.45 0.55
CA GLU A 261 -1.70 -16.61 0.61
C GLU A 261 -2.27 -16.68 2.04
N ASN A 262 -1.41 -16.88 3.05
CA ASN A 262 -1.80 -16.84 4.46
C ASN A 262 -1.75 -15.42 5.05
N ALA A 263 -1.50 -14.38 4.27
CA ALA A 263 -1.65 -13.00 4.74
C ALA A 263 -3.10 -12.75 5.22
N GLU A 264 -3.26 -12.15 6.40
CA GLU A 264 -4.50 -12.15 7.17
C GLU A 264 -5.01 -10.72 7.45
N LEU A 265 -6.24 -10.42 7.04
CA LEU A 265 -7.00 -9.22 7.42
C LEU A 265 -7.80 -9.47 8.70
N HIS A 266 -7.62 -8.61 9.71
CA HIS A 266 -8.31 -8.73 10.98
C HIS A 266 -9.63 -7.95 10.99
N LEU A 267 -10.73 -8.70 10.91
CA LEU A 267 -12.10 -8.20 11.01
C LEU A 267 -12.72 -8.54 12.38
N ALA A 268 -14.00 -8.22 12.59
CA ALA A 268 -14.73 -8.59 13.80
C ALA A 268 -15.15 -10.08 13.88
N CYS A 269 -14.56 -10.95 13.04
CA CYS A 269 -14.86 -12.38 12.97
C CYS A 269 -14.57 -13.10 14.29
N THR A 270 -15.43 -14.02 14.71
CA THR A 270 -15.17 -14.90 15.86
C THR A 270 -14.36 -16.14 15.46
N ALA A 271 -13.83 -16.89 16.43
CA ALA A 271 -13.09 -18.13 16.18
C ALA A 271 -13.92 -19.22 15.46
N ASP A 272 -15.24 -19.20 15.65
CA ASP A 272 -16.18 -20.16 15.08
C ASP A 272 -16.51 -19.89 13.61
N THR A 273 -16.11 -18.73 13.08
CA THR A 273 -16.35 -18.40 11.68
C THR A 273 -15.58 -19.37 10.76
N THR A 274 -16.23 -19.87 9.70
CA THR A 274 -15.58 -20.70 8.67
C THR A 274 -14.52 -19.90 7.91
N GLY A 275 -13.34 -20.48 7.71
CA GLY A 275 -12.25 -19.89 6.93
C GLY A 275 -10.95 -20.68 7.01
N PHE A 276 -10.03 -20.38 6.11
CA PHE A 276 -8.73 -21.07 6.02
C PHE A 276 -7.74 -20.66 7.12
N ALA A 277 -7.78 -19.41 7.55
CA ALA A 277 -6.91 -18.91 8.62
C ALA A 277 -7.12 -19.69 9.92
N ARG A 278 -6.05 -19.86 10.71
CA ARG A 278 -6.16 -20.50 12.03
C ARG A 278 -6.79 -19.54 13.04
N PRO A 279 -7.65 -20.00 13.98
CA PRO A 279 -8.12 -19.15 15.05
C PRO A 279 -6.98 -18.71 15.96
N GLN A 280 -7.03 -17.46 16.38
CA GLN A 280 -6.20 -16.90 17.43
C GLN A 280 -7.09 -16.36 18.54
N ARG A 281 -6.96 -16.94 19.74
CA ARG A 281 -7.87 -16.68 20.87
C ARG A 281 -9.33 -16.90 20.45
N THR A 282 -10.15 -15.85 20.46
CA THR A 282 -11.58 -15.87 20.13
C THR A 282 -11.88 -15.29 18.74
N HIS A 283 -10.87 -15.14 17.88
CA HIS A 283 -10.97 -14.50 16.57
C HIS A 283 -10.39 -15.39 15.45
N ARG A 284 -11.01 -15.37 14.26
CA ARG A 284 -10.43 -15.95 13.04
C ARG A 284 -10.33 -14.89 11.93
N PRO A 285 -9.11 -14.52 11.50
CA PRO A 285 -8.92 -13.52 10.46
C PRO A 285 -9.37 -14.00 9.08
N LEU A 286 -9.57 -13.05 8.17
CA LEU A 286 -9.87 -13.29 6.76
C LEU A 286 -8.56 -13.31 5.98
N SER A 287 -8.14 -14.48 5.51
CA SER A 287 -6.88 -14.65 4.76
C SER A 287 -7.01 -14.28 3.28
N ALA A 288 -5.90 -13.99 2.61
CA ALA A 288 -5.84 -13.90 1.16
C ALA A 288 -6.36 -15.19 0.50
N LYS A 289 -6.07 -16.35 1.09
CA LYS A 289 -6.61 -17.65 0.67
C LYS A 289 -8.14 -17.71 0.73
N ASP A 290 -8.77 -17.14 1.75
CA ASP A 290 -10.24 -17.01 1.81
C ASP A 290 -10.74 -16.18 0.62
N LEU A 291 -10.12 -15.03 0.36
CA LEU A 291 -10.51 -14.14 -0.75
C LEU A 291 -10.31 -14.76 -2.15
N LEU A 292 -9.29 -15.60 -2.30
CA LEU A 292 -8.99 -16.29 -3.55
C LEU A 292 -9.89 -17.53 -3.77
N LEU A 293 -10.03 -18.38 -2.74
CA LEU A 293 -10.64 -19.70 -2.86
C LEU A 293 -12.09 -19.79 -2.35
N GLY A 294 -12.55 -18.78 -1.60
CA GLY A 294 -13.87 -18.77 -0.99
C GLY A 294 -14.04 -19.89 0.02
N THR A 295 -14.98 -20.80 -0.20
CA THR A 295 -15.22 -21.96 0.68
C THR A 295 -14.72 -23.28 0.10
N HIS A 296 -13.85 -23.23 -0.92
CA HIS A 296 -13.27 -24.44 -1.53
C HIS A 296 -12.61 -25.35 -0.47
N THR A 297 -12.89 -26.65 -0.50
CA THR A 297 -12.50 -27.65 0.53
C THR A 297 -13.05 -27.43 1.95
N LEU A 298 -13.69 -26.30 2.25
CA LEU A 298 -14.29 -26.02 3.56
C LEU A 298 -15.76 -26.46 3.59
N GLU A 299 -16.45 -26.41 2.45
CA GLU A 299 -17.87 -26.73 2.32
C GLU A 299 -18.14 -27.75 1.18
N PRO A 300 -19.21 -28.57 1.28
CA PRO A 300 -19.58 -29.53 0.23
C PRO A 300 -19.97 -28.89 -1.11
N GLU A 301 -20.60 -27.71 -1.05
CA GLU A 301 -20.99 -26.90 -2.21
C GLU A 301 -20.20 -25.58 -2.15
N PRO A 302 -18.93 -25.57 -2.60
CA PRO A 302 -18.07 -24.44 -2.39
C PRO A 302 -18.45 -23.25 -3.27
N VAL A 303 -18.37 -22.04 -2.71
CA VAL A 303 -18.54 -20.78 -3.42
C VAL A 303 -17.17 -20.15 -3.63
N ALA A 304 -16.91 -19.62 -4.83
CA ALA A 304 -15.63 -18.99 -5.14
C ALA A 304 -15.45 -17.67 -4.38
N GLY A 305 -14.21 -17.34 -4.02
CA GLY A 305 -13.88 -16.13 -3.28
C GLY A 305 -14.42 -14.83 -3.91
N PRO A 306 -14.18 -14.58 -5.22
CA PRO A 306 -14.73 -13.40 -5.91
C PRO A 306 -16.27 -13.33 -5.96
N GLN A 307 -16.99 -14.43 -5.72
CA GLN A 307 -18.45 -14.42 -5.62
C GLN A 307 -18.92 -14.05 -4.20
N LEU A 308 -18.15 -14.45 -3.18
CA LEU A 308 -18.41 -14.08 -1.78
C LEU A 308 -18.01 -12.62 -1.51
N TRP A 309 -16.87 -12.19 -2.04
CA TRP A 309 -16.32 -10.84 -1.89
C TRP A 309 -15.98 -10.27 -3.27
N PRO A 310 -16.97 -9.75 -4.01
CA PRO A 310 -16.70 -9.08 -5.29
C PRO A 310 -15.96 -7.77 -5.00
N ILE A 311 -14.65 -7.76 -5.25
CA ILE A 311 -13.78 -6.64 -4.89
C ILE A 311 -14.05 -5.47 -5.84
N PRO A 312 -14.20 -4.24 -5.31
CA PRO A 312 -14.49 -3.06 -6.13
C PRO A 312 -13.27 -2.64 -6.96
N SER A 313 -13.46 -1.67 -7.87
CA SER A 313 -12.40 -1.19 -8.76
C SER A 313 -11.16 -0.70 -8.01
N ARG A 314 -11.32 -0.04 -6.85
CA ARG A 314 -10.19 0.51 -6.09
C ARG A 314 -10.20 0.09 -4.63
N VAL A 315 -9.04 -0.31 -4.12
CA VAL A 315 -8.89 -0.79 -2.74
C VAL A 315 -7.73 -0.08 -2.06
N ALA A 316 -7.97 0.46 -0.87
CA ALA A 316 -6.91 0.93 0.03
C ALA A 316 -6.81 -0.04 1.22
N LEU A 317 -5.67 -0.73 1.35
CA LEU A 317 -5.33 -1.59 2.48
C LEU A 317 -4.32 -0.86 3.38
N ILE A 318 -4.80 -0.04 4.29
CA ILE A 318 -3.97 0.77 5.20
C ILE A 318 -3.77 0.01 6.51
N ALA A 319 -2.79 -0.89 6.48
CA ALA A 319 -2.41 -1.75 7.59
C ALA A 319 -0.96 -2.17 7.42
N CYS A 320 -0.28 -2.49 8.53
CA CYS A 320 1.12 -2.91 8.55
C CYS A 320 1.39 -4.05 7.55
N GLU A 321 2.33 -3.84 6.62
CA GLU A 321 2.75 -4.85 5.63
C GLU A 321 1.62 -5.43 4.77
N SER A 322 0.53 -4.70 4.56
CA SER A 322 -0.59 -5.13 3.70
C SER A 322 -0.22 -5.37 2.23
N GLY A 323 0.92 -4.82 1.78
CA GLY A 323 1.48 -5.02 0.44
C GLY A 323 2.66 -5.98 0.40
N GLY A 324 2.85 -6.81 1.43
CA GLY A 324 4.00 -7.71 1.57
C GLY A 324 4.11 -8.80 0.50
N ASP A 325 3.07 -9.06 -0.29
CA ASP A 325 2.99 -10.12 -1.30
C ASP A 325 4.20 -10.15 -2.26
N LEU A 326 4.70 -8.97 -2.64
CA LEU A 326 5.79 -8.85 -3.61
C LEU A 326 7.15 -9.30 -3.04
N ARG A 327 7.24 -9.53 -1.73
CA ARG A 327 8.41 -10.13 -1.06
C ARG A 327 8.50 -11.64 -1.27
N PHE A 328 7.52 -12.25 -1.95
CA PHE A 328 7.47 -13.68 -2.23
C PHE A 328 7.66 -13.94 -3.73
N THR A 329 8.20 -15.11 -4.06
CA THR A 329 8.29 -15.55 -5.46
C THR A 329 6.89 -15.81 -6.03
N GLU A 330 6.01 -16.43 -5.23
CA GLU A 330 4.59 -16.55 -5.51
C GLU A 330 3.84 -15.45 -4.76
N ALA A 331 3.50 -14.36 -5.46
CA ALA A 331 2.78 -13.21 -4.89
C ALA A 331 1.26 -13.45 -4.92
N LEU A 332 0.74 -14.26 -4.00
CA LEU A 332 -0.68 -14.64 -3.86
C LEU A 332 -1.31 -14.11 -2.56
N GLY A 333 -0.73 -13.05 -1.98
CA GLY A 333 -1.26 -12.45 -0.76
C GLY A 333 -2.43 -11.48 -1.00
N LEU A 334 -2.57 -10.47 -0.13
CA LEU A 334 -3.77 -9.63 -0.09
C LEU A 334 -3.93 -8.76 -1.33
N VAL A 335 -2.87 -8.12 -1.82
CA VAL A 335 -2.93 -7.28 -3.02
C VAL A 335 -3.33 -8.13 -4.23
N ALA A 336 -2.69 -9.29 -4.37
CA ALA A 336 -3.03 -10.26 -5.40
C ALA A 336 -4.51 -10.70 -5.33
N ALA A 337 -5.01 -10.98 -4.12
CA ALA A 337 -6.40 -11.34 -3.91
C ALA A 337 -7.38 -10.22 -4.27
N MET A 338 -7.06 -8.95 -3.95
CA MET A 338 -7.88 -7.80 -4.33
C MET A 338 -7.96 -7.62 -5.85
N ILE A 339 -6.83 -7.74 -6.55
CA ILE A 339 -6.77 -7.61 -8.02
C ILE A 339 -7.52 -8.77 -8.68
N HIS A 340 -7.31 -10.00 -8.21
CA HIS A 340 -8.04 -11.18 -8.67
C HIS A 340 -9.56 -11.03 -8.47
N GLY A 341 -9.98 -10.45 -7.34
CA GLY A 341 -11.37 -10.22 -7.01
C GLY A 341 -12.06 -9.12 -7.81
N GLY A 342 -11.31 -8.28 -8.54
CA GLY A 342 -11.86 -7.30 -9.47
C GLY A 342 -11.13 -5.96 -9.53
N ALA A 343 -10.29 -5.63 -8.54
CA ALA A 343 -9.64 -4.32 -8.49
C ALA A 343 -8.75 -4.05 -9.71
N GLU A 344 -8.83 -2.82 -10.22
CA GLU A 344 -7.86 -2.24 -11.16
C GLU A 344 -6.69 -1.60 -10.39
N LEU A 345 -6.90 -1.17 -9.15
CA LEU A 345 -5.91 -0.45 -8.36
C LEU A 345 -5.99 -0.79 -6.88
N VAL A 346 -4.83 -1.04 -6.27
CA VAL A 346 -4.69 -1.33 -4.84
C VAL A 346 -3.57 -0.49 -4.25
N THR A 347 -3.87 0.36 -3.26
CA THR A 347 -2.82 1.00 -2.44
C THR A 347 -2.65 0.22 -1.15
N ALA A 348 -1.43 -0.20 -0.86
CA ALA A 348 -1.07 -1.00 0.30
C ALA A 348 0.25 -0.50 0.90
N THR A 349 0.69 -1.07 2.03
CA THR A 349 1.91 -0.62 2.70
C THR A 349 3.01 -1.67 2.72
N ARG A 350 4.25 -1.20 2.57
CA ARG A 350 5.46 -2.03 2.43
C ARG A 350 6.02 -2.54 3.76
N TRP A 351 5.70 -1.88 4.87
CA TRP A 351 6.26 -2.12 6.21
C TRP A 351 5.28 -1.70 7.31
N PRO A 352 5.56 -2.01 8.59
CA PRO A 352 4.70 -1.62 9.71
C PRO A 352 4.62 -0.11 9.89
N LEU A 353 3.41 0.43 10.09
CA LEU A 353 3.17 1.87 10.16
C LEU A 353 3.22 2.38 11.61
N PRO A 354 3.89 3.52 11.87
CA PRO A 354 3.69 4.25 13.13
C PRO A 354 2.25 4.77 13.24
N THR A 355 1.66 4.64 14.43
CA THR A 355 0.36 5.27 14.74
C THR A 355 0.54 6.74 15.11
N ASP A 356 -0.51 7.55 15.04
CA ASP A 356 -0.47 8.94 15.52
C ASP A 356 -0.01 9.03 16.97
N LEU A 357 -0.44 8.09 17.81
CA LEU A 357 0.00 8.00 19.20
C LEU A 357 1.52 7.80 19.31
N ALA A 358 2.12 7.00 18.43
CA ALA A 358 3.56 6.80 18.43
C ALA A 358 4.32 8.08 18.05
N PHE A 359 3.84 8.84 17.06
CA PHE A 359 4.40 10.16 16.78
C PHE A 359 4.28 11.09 17.99
N GLN A 360 3.08 11.23 18.56
CA GLN A 360 2.84 12.07 19.73
C GLN A 360 3.75 11.71 20.92
N GLN A 361 4.00 10.42 21.14
CA GLN A 361 4.85 9.93 22.22
C GLN A 361 6.34 10.13 21.97
N PHE A 362 6.82 9.82 20.77
CA PHE A 362 8.27 9.72 20.50
C PHE A 362 8.86 10.92 19.76
N SER A 363 8.04 11.77 19.13
CA SER A 363 8.51 12.96 18.40
C SER A 363 8.20 14.29 19.05
N GLY A 364 7.34 14.33 20.07
CA GLY A 364 6.86 15.57 20.68
C GLY A 364 5.78 16.29 19.85
N ALA A 365 5.36 15.73 18.72
CA ALA A 365 4.29 16.25 17.86
C ALA A 365 2.90 15.99 18.50
N THR A 366 2.59 16.71 19.57
CA THR A 366 1.53 16.37 20.55
C THR A 366 0.11 16.36 19.96
N ASP A 367 -0.13 17.14 18.91
CA ASP A 367 -1.44 17.23 18.23
C ASP A 367 -1.39 16.74 16.78
N ALA A 368 -0.25 16.19 16.33
CA ALA A 368 -0.12 15.71 14.96
C ALA A 368 -0.89 14.41 14.76
N ALA A 369 -1.49 14.27 13.58
CA ALA A 369 -2.23 13.08 13.16
C ALA A 369 -1.78 12.58 11.77
N PRO A 370 -0.47 12.34 11.57
CA PRO A 370 0.09 12.05 10.25
C PRO A 370 -0.46 10.77 9.62
N LEU A 371 -0.81 9.74 10.41
CA LEU A 371 -1.46 8.53 9.90
C LEU A 371 -2.88 8.83 9.41
N GLN A 372 -3.66 9.62 10.14
CA GLN A 372 -4.98 10.04 9.68
C GLN A 372 -4.90 10.91 8.42
N GLU A 373 -3.95 11.83 8.35
CA GLU A 373 -3.70 12.63 7.15
C GLU A 373 -3.32 11.75 5.96
N ALA A 374 -2.47 10.73 6.16
CA ALA A 374 -2.12 9.76 5.12
C ALA A 374 -3.33 8.94 4.66
N ILE A 375 -4.20 8.51 5.58
CA ILE A 375 -5.44 7.80 5.26
C ILE A 375 -6.35 8.68 4.39
N CYS A 376 -6.55 9.94 4.78
CA CYS A 376 -7.33 10.89 3.99
C CYS A 376 -6.70 11.13 2.61
N ALA A 377 -5.38 11.28 2.52
CA ALA A 377 -4.69 11.50 1.26
C ALA A 377 -4.81 10.32 0.28
N VAL A 378 -4.64 9.08 0.78
CA VAL A 378 -4.87 7.87 -0.04
C VAL A 378 -6.33 7.80 -0.49
N ASP A 379 -7.26 8.09 0.42
CA ASP A 379 -8.68 8.07 0.11
C ASP A 379 -9.07 9.12 -0.93
N GLU A 380 -8.57 10.35 -0.81
CA GLU A 380 -8.79 11.44 -1.75
C GLU A 380 -8.16 11.16 -3.11
N ALA A 381 -6.94 10.61 -3.14
CA ALA A 381 -6.27 10.22 -4.36
C ALA A 381 -7.10 9.19 -5.15
N HIS A 382 -7.67 8.21 -4.46
CA HIS A 382 -8.52 7.19 -5.10
C HIS A 382 -9.87 7.71 -5.62
N GLU A 383 -10.29 8.91 -5.24
CA GLU A 383 -11.47 9.56 -5.86
C GLU A 383 -11.12 10.28 -7.18
N GLN A 384 -9.83 10.50 -7.47
CA GLN A 384 -9.39 11.20 -8.69
C GLN A 384 -9.37 10.27 -9.90
N LEU A 385 -9.43 10.83 -11.12
CA LEU A 385 -9.22 10.01 -12.33
C LEU A 385 -7.80 9.44 -12.39
N GLU A 386 -6.81 10.24 -12.00
CA GLU A 386 -5.38 9.90 -11.96
C GLU A 386 -4.90 9.71 -10.50
N PRO A 387 -5.22 8.57 -9.85
CA PRO A 387 -4.95 8.37 -8.42
C PRO A 387 -3.46 8.29 -8.08
N ILE A 388 -2.63 7.78 -8.99
CA ILE A 388 -1.18 7.69 -8.79
C ILE A 388 -0.59 9.10 -8.71
N ALA A 389 -0.87 9.95 -9.72
CA ALA A 389 -0.41 11.33 -9.74
C ALA A 389 -0.95 12.13 -8.54
N ALA A 390 -2.21 11.91 -8.13
CA ALA A 390 -2.79 12.56 -6.97
C ALA A 390 -2.07 12.19 -5.66
N LEU A 391 -1.80 10.90 -5.43
CA LEU A 391 -1.05 10.44 -4.27
C LEU A 391 0.40 10.94 -4.29
N THR A 392 1.03 10.90 -5.46
CA THR A 392 2.39 11.40 -5.66
C THR A 392 2.50 12.89 -5.34
N ASN A 393 1.52 13.71 -5.73
CA ASN A 393 1.51 15.13 -5.37
C ASN A 393 1.47 15.35 -3.84
N TRP A 394 0.68 14.55 -3.12
CA TRP A 394 0.67 14.60 -1.65
C TRP A 394 2.01 14.17 -1.06
N GLN A 395 2.61 13.08 -1.56
CA GLN A 395 3.92 12.60 -1.12
C GLN A 395 5.03 13.64 -1.40
N CYS A 396 5.01 14.33 -2.54
CA CYS A 396 5.90 15.46 -2.84
C CYS A 396 5.72 16.59 -1.83
N GLY A 397 4.47 16.90 -1.43
CA GLY A 397 4.18 17.87 -0.37
C GLY A 397 4.78 17.48 0.99
N ARG A 398 4.71 16.20 1.35
CA ARG A 398 5.37 15.67 2.57
C ARG A 398 6.88 15.71 2.48
N LEU A 399 7.46 15.35 1.34
CA LEU A 399 8.91 15.47 1.11
C LEU A 399 9.38 16.93 1.20
N ALA A 400 8.61 17.89 0.67
CA ALA A 400 8.91 19.31 0.79
C ALA A 400 8.90 19.77 2.26
N ALA A 401 7.85 19.41 3.01
CA ALA A 401 7.77 19.71 4.44
C ALA A 401 8.93 19.08 5.23
N TRP A 402 9.27 17.82 4.97
CA TRP A 402 10.42 17.13 5.57
C TRP A 402 11.75 17.84 5.28
N ARG A 403 11.96 18.31 4.05
CA ARG A 403 13.16 19.03 3.64
C ARG A 403 13.27 20.40 4.34
N GLU A 404 12.14 21.06 4.57
CA GLU A 404 12.02 22.38 5.20
C GLU A 404 12.19 22.31 6.72
N THR A 405 11.44 21.44 7.40
CA THR A 405 11.33 21.42 8.86
C THR A 405 12.20 20.35 9.50
N GLY A 406 12.42 19.22 8.82
CA GLY A 406 13.00 18.01 9.42
C GLY A 406 12.14 17.39 10.52
N ALA A 407 10.85 17.75 10.59
CA ALA A 407 9.92 17.24 11.58
C ALA A 407 9.52 15.79 11.23
N VAL A 408 9.64 14.87 12.18
CA VAL A 408 9.52 13.43 11.89
C VAL A 408 8.11 13.01 11.49
N GLU A 409 7.08 13.79 11.83
CA GLU A 409 5.72 13.62 11.31
C GLU A 409 5.63 13.74 9.77
N ASP A 410 6.57 14.46 9.14
CA ASP A 410 6.73 14.56 7.68
C ASP A 410 7.73 13.54 7.12
N SER A 411 8.34 12.70 7.97
CA SER A 411 9.37 11.74 7.56
C SER A 411 8.87 10.75 6.51
N PRO A 412 9.73 10.34 5.55
CA PRO A 412 9.43 9.28 4.60
C PRO A 412 9.08 7.93 5.25
N LEU A 413 9.37 7.75 6.54
CA LEU A 413 8.98 6.55 7.30
C LEU A 413 7.50 6.21 7.14
N LEU A 414 6.63 7.21 7.06
CA LEU A 414 5.18 7.02 6.89
C LEU A 414 4.75 7.13 5.44
N TRP A 415 4.96 8.27 4.78
CA TRP A 415 4.37 8.53 3.47
C TRP A 415 4.98 7.66 2.35
N ALA A 416 6.24 7.22 2.49
CA ALA A 416 6.87 6.31 1.52
C ALA A 416 6.55 4.84 1.79
N ALA A 417 5.81 4.53 2.87
CA ALA A 417 5.34 3.17 3.13
C ALA A 417 4.27 2.76 2.11
N PHE A 418 3.51 3.72 1.58
CA PHE A 418 2.40 3.49 0.66
C PHE A 418 2.91 3.23 -0.76
N ALA A 419 2.44 2.12 -1.34
CA ALA A 419 2.67 1.74 -2.72
C ALA A 419 1.33 1.51 -3.41
N THR A 420 1.19 2.02 -4.63
CA THR A 420 0.03 1.74 -5.47
C THR A 420 0.39 0.67 -6.49
N VAL A 421 -0.31 -0.46 -6.43
CA VAL A 421 -0.26 -1.53 -7.42
C VAL A 421 -1.37 -1.31 -8.42
N ASP A 422 -0.98 -1.23 -9.68
CA ASP A 422 -1.86 -0.92 -10.80
C ASP A 422 -1.90 -2.11 -11.77
N ALA A 423 -3.12 -2.45 -12.21
CA ALA A 423 -3.41 -3.61 -13.05
C ALA A 423 -3.59 -3.27 -14.54
N GLU A 424 -3.63 -1.99 -14.93
CA GLU A 424 -3.99 -1.57 -16.29
C GLU A 424 -2.85 -1.41 -17.29
#